data_AF-A0A0C2MMW2-F1
#
_entry.id   AF-A0A0C2MMW2-F1
#
_cell.length_a   1.000
_cell.length_b   1.000
_cell.length_c   1.000
_cell.angle_alpha   90.00
_cell.angle_beta   90.00
_cell.angle_gamma   90.00
#
_symmetry.space_group_name_H-M   'P 1'
#
loop_
_entity.id
_entity.type
_entity.pdbx_description
1 polymer ?
#
loop_
_entity_poly.entity_id
_entity_poly.type
_entity_poly.pdbx_seq_one_letter_code
_entity_poly.pdbx_strand_id
1 'polypeptide(L)'
;MSEYSKARSKPLSFKGVHKTEKERRAESKRKLKKEKEVYLISNDFIEESKQHGGWWIVGTYENALSGKVCIQHDSGAYLSCLESGEISMGPVHDVDTGPSKEETFTLSKTTDGTYGIKTCFDRYLAADDQGKVCSRSEARGYQESFELVVQNNKVAFQAHNKCFLTYSLGVLSATAATASTENEIFTMRTNRPYKEKKKLQDTELSDPTFAEMNAVKKFQSFGNQRVVLTKEPVALLEKARKDGKLCEEMLDRRQRMKTDKYCR
;
A
#
# COMPACT_ATOMS: atom_id res chain seq x y z
N MET A 1 45.98 8.17 10.77
CA MET A 1 45.88 7.92 9.32
C MET A 1 44.74 6.95 9.02
N SER A 2 43.48 7.42 8.98
CA SER A 2 42.38 6.69 8.30
C SER A 2 41.17 7.61 8.05
N GLU A 3 41.42 8.77 7.44
CA GLU A 3 40.36 9.67 6.95
C GLU A 3 39.95 9.33 5.51
N TYR A 4 39.47 8.12 5.21
CA TYR A 4 38.86 7.86 3.89
C TYR A 4 37.82 6.73 3.98
N SER A 5 36.62 7.03 4.46
CA SER A 5 35.45 6.15 4.26
C SER A 5 34.21 6.87 3.71
N LYS A 6 34.31 8.15 3.32
CA LYS A 6 33.22 8.89 2.68
C LYS A 6 33.36 8.89 1.15
N ALA A 7 33.13 7.74 0.52
CA ALA A 7 32.93 7.67 -0.93
C ALA A 7 31.51 7.20 -1.26
N ARG A 8 30.68 8.11 -1.76
CA ARG A 8 29.35 7.80 -2.30
C ARG A 8 29.50 6.80 -3.43
N SER A 9 28.96 5.59 -3.26
CA SER A 9 28.91 4.56 -4.30
C SER A 9 27.92 4.95 -5.39
N LYS A 10 28.29 5.87 -6.29
CA LYS A 10 27.66 5.95 -7.61
C LYS A 10 28.31 4.90 -8.51
N PRO A 11 27.53 4.11 -9.26
CA PRO A 11 28.10 3.14 -10.20
C PRO A 11 28.99 3.87 -11.22
N LEU A 12 30.17 3.31 -11.50
CA LEU A 12 31.12 3.85 -12.47
C LEU A 12 30.43 3.96 -13.85
N SER A 13 30.26 5.19 -14.34
CA SER A 13 29.88 5.41 -15.74
C SER A 13 31.14 5.56 -16.58
N PHE A 14 31.45 4.57 -17.40
CA PHE A 14 32.53 4.65 -18.39
C PHE A 14 32.16 5.71 -19.44
N LYS A 15 32.96 6.79 -19.50
CA LYS A 15 32.90 7.74 -20.62
C LYS A 15 33.31 6.99 -21.89
N GLY A 16 32.40 6.90 -22.86
CA GLY A 16 32.65 6.30 -24.17
C GLY A 16 31.69 5.19 -24.59
N VAL A 17 30.88 4.65 -23.68
CA VAL A 17 29.86 3.65 -24.04
C VAL A 17 28.56 4.37 -24.43
N HIS A 18 28.31 4.49 -25.73
CA HIS A 18 27.01 4.92 -26.23
C HIS A 18 25.97 3.86 -25.86
N LYS A 19 25.02 4.23 -24.99
CA LYS A 19 23.85 3.39 -24.68
C LYS A 19 23.16 3.00 -25.97
N THR A 20 22.88 1.71 -26.11
CA THR A 20 22.17 1.18 -27.27
C THR A 20 20.77 1.81 -27.38
N GLU A 21 20.22 1.87 -28.59
CA GLU A 21 18.86 2.35 -28.86
C GLU A 21 17.82 1.69 -27.92
N LYS A 22 18.03 0.39 -27.65
CA LYS A 22 17.18 -0.42 -26.77
C LYS A 22 17.28 0.02 -25.31
N GLU A 23 18.46 0.34 -24.82
CA GLU A 23 18.68 0.86 -23.46
C GLU A 23 18.13 2.28 -23.30
N ARG A 24 18.32 3.15 -24.30
CA ARG A 24 17.72 4.50 -24.29
C ARG A 24 16.20 4.45 -24.28
N ARG A 25 15.59 3.53 -25.05
CA ARG A 25 14.14 3.34 -25.10
C ARG A 25 13.59 2.71 -23.81
N ALA A 26 14.34 1.81 -23.17
CA ALA A 26 13.98 1.24 -21.87
C ALA A 26 14.08 2.27 -20.74
N GLU A 27 15.10 3.12 -20.76
CA GLU A 27 15.28 4.21 -19.81
C GLU A 27 14.23 5.32 -20.00
N SER A 28 13.94 5.71 -21.25
CA SER A 28 12.86 6.64 -21.57
C SER A 28 11.51 6.07 -21.14
N LYS A 29 11.23 4.77 -21.39
CA LYS A 29 10.02 4.12 -20.86
C LYS A 29 9.98 4.06 -19.34
N ARG A 30 11.11 3.83 -18.66
CA ARG A 30 11.19 3.88 -17.19
C ARG A 30 10.97 5.29 -16.65
N LYS A 31 11.53 6.32 -17.29
CA LYS A 31 11.32 7.73 -16.95
C LYS A 31 9.86 8.14 -17.18
N LEU A 32 9.28 7.82 -18.35
CA LEU A 32 7.86 8.04 -18.63
C LEU A 32 6.93 7.29 -17.66
N LYS A 33 7.33 6.08 -17.22
CA LYS A 33 6.56 5.29 -16.25
C LYS A 33 6.66 5.89 -14.84
N LYS A 34 7.81 6.45 -14.47
CA LYS A 34 8.02 7.24 -13.24
C LYS A 34 7.30 8.59 -13.27
N GLU A 35 7.30 9.28 -14.41
CA GLU A 35 6.58 10.54 -14.63
C GLU A 35 5.07 10.36 -14.78
N LYS A 36 4.59 9.16 -15.16
CA LYS A 36 3.17 8.80 -15.11
C LYS A 36 2.73 8.24 -13.75
N GLU A 37 3.67 7.92 -12.86
CA GLU A 37 3.45 7.73 -11.42
C GLU A 37 3.54 9.09 -10.70
N VAL A 38 2.99 10.16 -11.31
CA VAL A 38 2.75 11.41 -10.59
C VAL A 38 1.56 11.15 -9.67
N TYR A 39 1.91 11.01 -8.41
CA TYR A 39 1.00 10.90 -7.28
C TYR A 39 -0.01 12.06 -7.32
N LEU A 40 -1.29 11.79 -7.59
CA LEU A 40 -2.39 12.74 -7.40
C LEU A 40 -2.67 12.90 -5.89
N ILE A 41 -1.65 13.34 -5.15
CA ILE A 41 -1.76 13.71 -3.74
C ILE A 41 -1.87 15.23 -3.72
N SER A 42 -2.85 15.78 -2.99
CA SER A 42 -2.95 17.23 -2.81
C SER A 42 -1.67 17.76 -2.14
N ASN A 43 -1.22 18.96 -2.56
CA ASN A 43 0.01 19.58 -2.07
C ASN A 43 0.02 19.72 -0.55
N ASP A 44 -1.13 19.96 0.08
CA ASP A 44 -1.26 20.10 1.54
C ASP A 44 -0.81 18.82 2.28
N PHE A 45 -1.13 17.64 1.73
CA PHE A 45 -0.72 16.36 2.31
C PHE A 45 0.76 16.06 2.07
N ILE A 46 1.32 16.59 0.97
CA ILE A 46 2.76 16.47 0.71
C ILE A 46 3.52 17.31 1.74
N GLU A 47 3.06 18.53 2.03
CA GLU A 47 3.64 19.39 3.05
C GLU A 47 3.50 18.78 4.46
N GLU A 48 2.31 18.29 4.81
CA GLU A 48 2.07 17.59 6.09
C GLU A 48 2.95 16.34 6.23
N SER A 49 3.12 15.55 5.16
CA SER A 49 4.00 14.39 5.19
C SER A 49 5.47 14.78 5.44
N LYS A 50 5.93 15.91 4.91
CA LYS A 50 7.31 16.38 5.11
C LYS A 50 7.59 16.66 6.58
N GLN A 51 6.64 17.28 7.28
CA GLN A 51 6.72 17.56 8.72
C GLN A 51 6.93 16.30 9.57
N HIS A 52 6.59 15.12 9.04
CA HIS A 52 6.74 13.84 9.72
C HIS A 52 7.76 12.93 9.01
N GLY A 53 8.79 13.51 8.40
CA GLY A 53 9.86 12.76 7.74
C GLY A 53 9.41 11.98 6.49
N GLY A 54 8.38 12.46 5.81
CA GLY A 54 7.78 11.84 4.62
C GLY A 54 6.73 10.77 4.91
N TRP A 55 6.23 10.68 6.15
CA TRP A 55 5.16 9.73 6.53
C TRP A 55 3.78 10.40 6.44
N TRP A 56 2.92 9.89 5.56
CA TRP A 56 1.57 10.43 5.36
C TRP A 56 0.50 9.63 6.10
N ILE A 57 -0.58 10.30 6.45
CA ILE A 57 -1.71 9.73 7.20
C ILE A 57 -2.46 8.67 6.39
N VAL A 58 -2.88 7.61 7.07
CA VAL A 58 -3.71 6.55 6.54
C VAL A 58 -5.19 6.91 6.75
N GLY A 59 -5.90 7.20 5.67
CA GLY A 59 -7.35 7.46 5.73
C GLY A 59 -7.92 8.23 4.55
N THR A 60 -7.08 8.94 3.80
CA THR A 60 -7.59 9.87 2.77
C THR A 60 -7.91 9.17 1.44
N TYR A 61 -7.28 8.02 1.18
CA TYR A 61 -7.49 7.19 -0.02
C TYR A 61 -7.13 5.74 0.35
N GLU A 62 -7.55 4.75 -0.44
CA GLU A 62 -7.29 3.29 -0.26
C GLU A 62 -5.78 2.90 -0.31
N ASN A 63 -4.91 3.65 0.36
CA ASN A 63 -3.57 3.22 0.69
C ASN A 63 -3.69 1.92 1.48
N ALA A 64 -2.91 0.94 1.02
CA ALA A 64 -2.90 -0.39 1.59
C ALA A 64 -2.74 -0.29 3.12
N LEU A 65 -3.76 -0.74 3.86
CA LEU A 65 -3.77 -0.94 5.32
C LEU A 65 -2.77 -2.04 5.76
N SER A 66 -1.69 -2.20 5.02
CA SER A 66 -0.64 -3.18 5.25
C SER A 66 0.69 -2.54 4.88
N GLY A 67 1.76 -2.97 5.54
CA GLY A 67 3.10 -2.43 5.35
C GLY A 67 3.65 -1.77 6.60
N LYS A 68 4.72 -1.00 6.42
CA LYS A 68 5.32 -0.26 7.52
C LYS A 68 4.43 0.92 7.87
N VAL A 69 4.11 1.02 9.15
CA VAL A 69 3.25 2.05 9.73
C VAL A 69 3.86 2.56 11.03
N CYS A 70 3.54 3.80 11.40
CA CYS A 70 3.69 4.28 12.77
C CYS A 70 2.32 4.73 13.29
N ILE A 71 2.17 4.71 14.61
CA ILE A 71 0.92 5.02 15.30
C ILE A 71 1.20 6.23 16.18
N GLN A 72 0.53 7.34 15.90
CA GLN A 72 0.68 8.61 16.61
C GLN A 72 -0.49 8.79 17.59
N HIS A 73 -0.18 9.20 18.81
CA HIS A 73 -1.15 9.62 19.81
C HIS A 73 -1.50 11.10 19.63
N ASP A 74 -2.64 11.55 20.17
CA ASP A 74 -3.10 12.94 20.04
C ASP A 74 -2.11 13.96 20.63
N SER A 75 -1.30 13.54 21.62
CA SER A 75 -0.19 14.33 22.18
C SER A 75 0.95 14.63 21.20
N GLY A 76 0.91 14.07 19.98
CA GLY A 76 1.91 14.27 18.94
C GLY A 76 3.05 13.25 18.94
N ALA A 77 3.21 12.47 20.01
CA ALA A 77 4.21 11.41 20.12
C ALA A 77 3.77 10.11 19.44
N TYR A 78 4.75 9.27 19.06
CA TYR A 78 4.48 7.96 18.48
C TYR A 78 4.50 6.85 19.54
N LEU A 79 3.75 5.79 19.32
CA LEU A 79 3.89 4.57 20.10
C LEU A 79 5.25 3.93 19.78
N SER A 80 5.98 3.55 20.83
CA SER A 80 7.29 2.91 20.77
C SER A 80 7.25 1.55 21.47
N CYS A 81 7.92 0.58 20.88
CA CYS A 81 8.08 -0.74 21.47
C CYS A 81 9.40 -0.83 22.24
N LEU A 82 9.36 -1.30 23.48
CA LEU A 82 10.54 -1.71 24.22
C LEU A 82 10.93 -3.15 23.89
N GLU A 83 12.20 -3.50 24.12
CA GLU A 83 12.69 -4.88 23.96
C GLU A 83 12.03 -5.86 24.96
N SER A 84 11.55 -5.38 26.10
CA SER A 84 10.74 -6.16 27.06
C SER A 84 9.39 -6.61 26.50
N GLY A 85 8.97 -6.05 25.35
CA GLY A 85 7.68 -6.26 24.72
C GLY A 85 6.59 -5.30 25.22
N GLU A 86 6.91 -4.36 26.09
CA GLU A 86 5.98 -3.31 26.52
C GLU A 86 5.87 -2.21 25.44
N ILE A 87 4.68 -1.64 25.31
CA ILE A 87 4.44 -0.50 24.42
C ILE A 87 4.29 0.75 25.28
N SER A 88 5.06 1.77 24.94
CA SER A 88 5.10 3.06 25.62
C SER A 88 5.01 4.20 24.60
N MET A 89 4.95 5.43 25.07
CA MET A 89 5.03 6.60 24.21
C MET A 89 6.50 7.00 24.01
N GLY A 90 6.90 7.16 22.75
CA GLY A 90 8.20 7.69 22.37
C GLY A 90 8.32 9.19 22.66
N PRO A 91 9.51 9.78 22.40
CA PRO A 91 9.68 11.21 22.49
C PRO A 91 8.80 11.93 21.47
N VAL A 92 8.42 13.17 21.78
CA VAL A 92 7.85 14.07 20.76
C VAL A 92 8.97 14.43 19.79
N HIS A 93 8.69 14.28 18.50
CA HIS A 93 9.66 14.56 17.44
C HIS A 93 9.59 16.02 16.99
N ASP A 94 10.73 16.54 16.55
CA ASP A 94 10.80 17.84 15.88
C ASP A 94 10.12 17.79 14.50
N VAL A 95 9.76 18.96 13.99
CA VAL A 95 9.25 19.12 12.62
C VAL A 95 10.28 18.57 11.62
N ASP A 96 9.78 17.88 10.61
CA ASP A 96 10.52 17.17 9.56
C ASP A 96 11.24 15.88 10.01
N THR A 97 11.06 15.47 11.28
CA THR A 97 11.62 14.21 11.80
C THR A 97 10.57 13.11 11.75
N GLY A 98 10.94 11.97 11.16
CA GLY A 98 10.08 10.79 11.09
C GLY A 98 10.24 9.87 12.29
N PRO A 99 9.37 8.86 12.45
CA PRO A 99 9.46 7.87 13.52
C PRO A 99 10.80 7.11 13.48
N SER A 100 11.27 6.77 14.67
CA SER A 100 12.42 5.90 14.92
C SER A 100 12.10 4.45 14.55
N LYS A 101 13.13 3.59 14.58
CA LYS A 101 12.95 2.17 14.27
C LYS A 101 12.01 1.50 15.28
N GLU A 102 12.12 1.87 16.55
CA GLU A 102 11.35 1.36 17.68
C GLU A 102 9.87 1.80 17.62
N GLU A 103 9.60 2.89 16.92
CA GLU A 103 8.26 3.48 16.69
C GLU A 103 7.63 3.01 15.37
N THR A 104 8.32 2.13 14.64
CA THR A 104 7.85 1.57 13.39
C THR A 104 7.32 0.16 13.59
N PHE A 105 6.09 -0.07 13.10
CA PHE A 105 5.40 -1.34 13.10
C PHE A 105 5.17 -1.84 11.67
N THR A 106 4.93 -3.14 11.52
CA THR A 106 4.53 -3.76 10.26
C THR A 106 3.13 -4.33 10.38
N LEU A 107 2.21 -3.78 9.61
CA LEU A 107 0.82 -4.17 9.57
C LEU A 107 0.60 -5.22 8.47
N SER A 108 0.03 -6.38 8.80
CA SER A 108 -0.27 -7.46 7.86
C SER A 108 -1.75 -7.83 7.88
N LYS A 109 -2.43 -7.64 6.75
CA LYS A 109 -3.84 -8.01 6.59
C LYS A 109 -3.97 -9.51 6.35
N THR A 110 -4.90 -10.17 7.04
CA THR A 110 -5.28 -11.57 6.81
C THR A 110 -6.55 -11.66 5.97
N THR A 111 -6.79 -12.86 5.44
CA THR A 111 -7.94 -13.21 4.60
C THR A 111 -9.28 -12.98 5.31
N ASP A 112 -9.32 -13.11 6.63
CA ASP A 112 -10.46 -12.86 7.51
C ASP A 112 -10.77 -11.36 7.70
N GLY A 113 -9.93 -10.47 7.16
CA GLY A 113 -10.09 -9.02 7.30
C GLY A 113 -9.41 -8.42 8.55
N THR A 114 -8.82 -9.24 9.42
CA THR A 114 -8.10 -8.78 10.62
C THR A 114 -6.63 -8.48 10.31
N TYR A 115 -5.99 -7.73 11.18
CA TYR A 115 -4.61 -7.26 11.04
C TYR A 115 -3.72 -7.80 12.14
N GLY A 116 -2.51 -8.21 11.77
CA GLY A 116 -1.43 -8.49 12.69
C GLY A 116 -0.50 -7.29 12.73
N ILE A 117 -0.08 -6.89 13.92
CA ILE A 117 0.81 -5.74 14.14
C ILE A 117 2.15 -6.30 14.63
N LYS A 118 3.19 -6.24 13.80
CA LYS A 118 4.54 -6.70 14.14
C LYS A 118 5.42 -5.53 14.54
N THR A 119 6.16 -5.64 15.63
CA THR A 119 7.10 -4.63 16.10
C THR A 119 8.45 -4.76 15.39
N CYS A 120 9.36 -3.82 15.64
CA CYS A 120 10.72 -3.84 15.09
C CYS A 120 11.60 -5.00 15.59
N PHE A 121 11.18 -5.67 16.67
CA PHE A 121 11.82 -6.85 17.26
C PHE A 121 11.28 -8.16 16.71
N ASP A 122 10.58 -8.12 15.57
CA ASP A 122 9.98 -9.28 14.92
C ASP A 122 8.98 -10.06 15.80
N ARG A 123 8.34 -9.38 16.75
CA ARG A 123 7.27 -9.92 17.59
C ARG A 123 5.93 -9.25 17.30
N TYR A 124 4.85 -9.99 17.44
CA TYR A 124 3.49 -9.50 17.26
C TYR A 124 2.96 -8.89 18.55
N LEU A 125 2.25 -7.78 18.41
CA LEU A 125 1.39 -7.22 19.44
C LEU A 125 0.28 -8.23 19.73
N ALA A 126 0.01 -8.47 21.00
CA ALA A 126 -1.01 -9.38 21.50
C ALA A 126 -1.78 -8.69 22.62
N ALA A 127 -3.10 -8.85 22.63
CA ALA A 127 -3.94 -8.49 23.76
C ALA A 127 -4.36 -9.78 24.49
N ASP A 128 -4.35 -9.79 25.81
CA ASP A 128 -4.94 -10.87 26.60
C ASP A 128 -6.43 -10.64 26.85
N ASP A 129 -7.12 -11.63 27.42
CA ASP A 129 -8.56 -11.53 27.72
C ASP A 129 -8.87 -10.49 28.80
N GLN A 130 -7.87 -10.09 29.60
CA GLN A 130 -7.97 -9.05 30.62
C GLN A 130 -7.68 -7.65 30.04
N GLY A 131 -7.33 -7.55 28.76
CA GLY A 131 -7.01 -6.30 28.08
C GLY A 131 -5.57 -5.82 28.31
N LYS A 132 -4.65 -6.63 28.81
CA LYS A 132 -3.22 -6.30 28.83
C LYS A 132 -2.63 -6.48 27.43
N VAL A 133 -1.87 -5.49 26.97
CA VAL A 133 -1.24 -5.54 25.64
C VAL A 133 0.28 -5.68 25.78
N CYS A 134 0.87 -6.62 25.04
CA CYS A 134 2.31 -6.81 24.98
C CYS A 134 2.75 -7.38 23.63
N SER A 135 4.04 -7.30 23.31
CA SER A 135 4.62 -7.75 22.05
C SER A 135 5.67 -8.84 22.25
N ARG A 136 5.24 -9.97 22.82
CA ARG A 136 6.13 -11.10 23.15
C ARG A 136 6.01 -12.29 22.19
N SER A 137 4.98 -12.31 21.35
CA SER A 137 4.64 -13.46 20.51
C SER A 137 5.42 -13.45 19.20
N GLU A 138 6.05 -14.57 18.83
CA GLU A 138 6.79 -14.70 17.55
C GLU A 138 5.86 -15.07 16.38
N ALA A 139 4.66 -15.56 16.70
CA ALA A 139 3.67 -16.00 15.73
C ALA A 139 2.38 -15.20 15.89
N ARG A 140 1.63 -15.09 14.80
CA ARG A 140 0.28 -14.54 14.85
C ARG A 140 -0.70 -15.64 15.21
N GLY A 141 -1.41 -15.45 16.31
CA GLY A 141 -2.55 -16.23 16.72
C GLY A 141 -3.81 -15.37 16.88
N TYR A 142 -4.71 -15.85 17.73
CA TYR A 142 -5.98 -15.20 18.01
C TYR A 142 -5.81 -13.89 18.79
N GLN A 143 -4.92 -13.88 19.78
CA GLN A 143 -4.62 -12.71 20.62
C GLN A 143 -3.88 -11.60 19.86
N GLU A 144 -3.21 -11.94 18.76
CA GLU A 144 -2.45 -11.03 17.89
C GLU A 144 -3.27 -10.46 16.73
N SER A 145 -4.58 -10.72 16.70
CA SER A 145 -5.47 -10.33 15.61
C SER A 145 -6.32 -9.12 16.02
N PHE A 146 -6.18 -8.03 15.26
CA PHE A 146 -6.86 -6.75 15.51
C PHE A 146 -7.76 -6.37 14.33
N GLU A 147 -8.96 -5.87 14.62
CA GLU A 147 -9.82 -5.20 13.64
C GLU A 147 -9.47 -3.71 13.60
N LEU A 148 -9.42 -3.13 12.41
CA LEU A 148 -9.04 -1.73 12.22
C LEU A 148 -10.23 -0.91 11.77
N VAL A 149 -10.59 0.10 12.55
CA VAL A 149 -11.67 1.04 12.24
C VAL A 149 -11.05 2.37 11.85
N VAL A 150 -11.27 2.80 10.61
CA VAL A 150 -10.74 4.06 10.06
C VAL A 150 -11.89 5.03 9.85
N GLN A 151 -11.82 6.22 10.46
CA GLN A 151 -12.81 7.29 10.30
C GLN A 151 -12.11 8.65 10.32
N ASN A 152 -12.40 9.50 9.34
CA ASN A 152 -11.88 10.89 9.27
C ASN A 152 -10.35 11.01 9.48
N ASN A 153 -9.57 10.16 8.80
CA ASN A 153 -8.10 10.08 8.93
C ASN A 153 -7.57 9.70 10.33
N LYS A 154 -8.45 9.26 11.23
CA LYS A 154 -8.11 8.66 12.50
C LYS A 154 -8.40 7.16 12.49
N VAL A 155 -7.71 6.42 13.35
CA VAL A 155 -7.83 4.97 13.45
C VAL A 155 -8.06 4.54 14.89
N ALA A 156 -8.85 3.49 15.05
CA ALA A 156 -8.99 2.75 16.30
C ALA A 156 -8.74 1.27 16.02
N PHE A 157 -8.08 0.60 16.97
CA PHE A 157 -7.75 -0.81 16.89
C PHE A 157 -8.60 -1.58 17.88
N GLN A 158 -9.41 -2.52 17.40
CA GLN A 158 -10.19 -3.41 18.27
C GLN A 158 -9.47 -4.76 18.38
N ALA A 159 -9.25 -5.21 19.61
CA ALA A 159 -8.65 -6.51 19.90
C ALA A 159 -9.67 -7.65 19.82
N HIS A 160 -9.21 -8.90 19.99
CA HIS A 160 -10.05 -10.10 19.94
C HIS A 160 -11.14 -10.11 21.02
N ASN A 161 -10.87 -9.50 22.18
CA ASN A 161 -11.80 -9.34 23.29
C ASN A 161 -12.91 -8.31 23.03
N LYS A 162 -12.98 -7.75 21.80
CA LYS A 162 -13.94 -6.72 21.36
C LYS A 162 -13.79 -5.37 22.06
N CYS A 163 -12.70 -5.16 22.79
CA CYS A 163 -12.32 -3.86 23.32
C CYS A 163 -11.34 -3.14 22.37
N PHE A 164 -11.33 -1.82 22.43
CA PHE A 164 -10.40 -0.96 21.71
C PHE A 164 -9.09 -0.78 22.50
N LEU A 165 -8.01 -0.61 21.75
CA LEU A 165 -6.73 -0.18 22.30
C LEU A 165 -6.87 1.23 22.88
N THR A 166 -6.33 1.40 24.08
CA THR A 166 -6.32 2.63 24.86
C THR A 166 -4.92 2.84 25.39
N TYR A 167 -4.38 4.05 25.24
CA TYR A 167 -3.15 4.43 25.93
C TYR A 167 -3.49 5.28 27.15
N SER A 168 -3.20 4.77 28.35
CA SER A 168 -3.48 5.48 29.60
C SER A 168 -2.44 5.15 30.65
N LEU A 169 -2.11 6.13 31.51
CA LEU A 169 -1.15 5.99 32.61
C LEU A 169 0.20 5.39 32.18
N GLY A 170 0.64 5.70 30.95
CA GLY A 170 1.91 5.22 30.41
C GLY A 170 1.88 3.84 29.76
N VAL A 171 0.74 3.15 29.78
CA VAL A 171 0.61 1.76 29.32
C VAL A 171 -0.46 1.66 28.23
N LEU A 172 -0.20 0.81 27.23
CA LEU A 172 -1.19 0.41 26.24
C LEU A 172 -2.02 -0.77 26.77
N SER A 173 -3.34 -0.64 26.78
CA SER A 173 -4.29 -1.69 27.15
C SER A 173 -5.41 -1.81 26.11
N ALA A 174 -6.18 -2.90 26.15
CA ALA A 174 -7.34 -3.18 25.31
C ALA A 174 -8.58 -3.32 26.19
N THR A 175 -8.98 -2.22 26.85
CA THR A 175 -10.02 -2.23 27.89
C THR A 175 -11.25 -1.38 27.55
N ALA A 176 -11.16 -0.49 26.58
CA ALA A 176 -12.27 0.40 26.23
C ALA A 176 -13.33 -0.33 25.40
N ALA A 177 -14.61 -0.20 25.76
CA ALA A 177 -15.71 -0.75 24.96
C ALA A 177 -15.98 0.07 23.68
N THR A 178 -15.62 1.35 23.69
CA THR A 178 -15.89 2.31 22.61
C THR A 178 -14.67 3.20 22.37
N ALA A 179 -14.32 3.46 21.12
CA ALA A 179 -13.28 4.41 20.75
C ALA A 179 -13.86 5.83 20.62
N SER A 180 -14.03 6.51 21.75
CA SER A 180 -14.65 7.85 21.80
C SER A 180 -13.75 8.92 22.42
N THR A 181 -12.75 8.53 23.20
CA THR A 181 -11.79 9.44 23.83
C THR A 181 -10.53 9.54 22.98
N GLU A 182 -9.78 10.61 23.17
CA GLU A 182 -8.47 10.85 22.53
C GLU A 182 -7.45 9.74 22.82
N ASN A 183 -7.58 9.04 23.96
CA ASN A 183 -6.71 7.93 24.35
C ASN A 183 -6.93 6.65 23.55
N GLU A 184 -8.08 6.48 22.88
CA GLU A 184 -8.41 5.30 22.06
C GLU A 184 -8.28 5.56 20.56
N ILE A 185 -8.14 6.83 20.18
CA ILE A 185 -8.15 7.26 18.79
C ILE A 185 -6.74 7.72 18.41
N PHE A 186 -6.15 7.04 17.44
CA PHE A 186 -4.79 7.29 16.99
C PHE A 186 -4.76 7.83 15.55
N THR A 187 -3.65 8.46 15.18
CA THR A 187 -3.35 8.77 13.77
C THR A 187 -2.30 7.78 13.27
N MET A 188 -2.69 6.92 12.33
CA MET A 188 -1.74 5.98 11.71
C MET A 188 -1.14 6.60 10.46
N ARG A 189 0.19 6.50 10.31
CA ARG A 189 0.91 7.00 9.13
C ARG A 189 1.67 5.87 8.45
N THR A 190 1.95 6.03 7.15
CA THR A 190 2.73 5.07 6.36
C THR A 190 3.75 5.78 5.47
N ASN A 191 4.86 5.09 5.19
CA ASN A 191 5.87 5.52 4.22
C ASN A 191 5.74 4.80 2.86
N ARG A 192 4.69 4.00 2.66
CA ARG A 192 4.47 3.27 1.41
C ARG A 192 4.02 4.21 0.32
N PRO A 193 4.74 4.29 -0.84
CA PRO A 193 4.41 5.20 -1.93
C PRO A 193 2.95 5.08 -2.34
N TYR A 194 2.30 6.23 -2.49
CA TYR A 194 0.86 6.33 -2.76
C TYR A 194 0.58 5.71 -4.11
N LYS A 195 -0.17 4.61 -4.13
CA LYS A 195 -0.62 4.05 -5.39
C LYS A 195 -2.06 4.43 -5.52
N GLU A 196 -2.32 5.50 -6.26
CA GLU A 196 -3.66 5.63 -6.80
C GLU A 196 -3.89 4.39 -7.64
N LYS A 197 -4.84 3.55 -7.21
CA LYS A 197 -5.48 2.69 -8.19
C LYS A 197 -6.11 3.68 -9.14
N LYS A 198 -5.53 3.84 -10.33
CA LYS A 198 -6.34 4.31 -11.44
C LYS A 198 -7.56 3.41 -11.42
N LYS A 199 -8.72 3.94 -10.99
CA LYS A 199 -9.97 3.45 -11.57
C LYS A 199 -9.66 3.50 -13.06
N LEU A 200 -9.72 2.36 -13.74
CA LEU A 200 -9.72 2.38 -15.20
C LEU A 200 -10.75 3.45 -15.54
N GLN A 201 -10.29 4.62 -15.97
CA GLN A 201 -11.22 5.66 -16.35
C GLN A 201 -12.05 5.01 -17.46
N ASP A 202 -13.37 5.25 -17.48
CA ASP A 202 -14.22 4.82 -18.60
C ASP A 202 -13.64 5.25 -19.97
N THR A 203 -12.69 6.18 -19.96
CA THR A 203 -11.85 6.59 -21.08
C THR A 203 -10.91 5.49 -21.63
N GLU A 204 -10.39 4.56 -20.82
CA GLU A 204 -9.63 3.39 -21.32
C GLU A 204 -10.55 2.28 -21.86
N LEU A 205 -11.83 2.25 -21.44
CA LEU A 205 -12.91 1.55 -22.15
C LEU A 205 -13.39 2.31 -23.40
N SER A 206 -12.95 3.57 -23.58
CA SER A 206 -13.43 4.42 -24.68
C SER A 206 -12.71 4.20 -26.00
N ASP A 207 -11.56 3.53 -26.02
CA ASP A 207 -10.95 3.08 -27.27
C ASP A 207 -11.22 1.57 -27.43
N PRO A 208 -12.08 1.15 -28.38
CA PRO A 208 -12.38 -0.26 -28.61
C PRO A 208 -11.13 -1.09 -28.93
N THR A 209 -10.11 -0.47 -29.51
CA THR A 209 -8.82 -1.11 -29.81
C THR A 209 -8.04 -1.43 -28.52
N PHE A 210 -8.07 -0.50 -27.56
CA PHE A 210 -7.38 -0.66 -26.28
C PHE A 210 -8.12 -1.65 -25.37
N ALA A 211 -9.46 -1.61 -25.37
CA ALA A 211 -10.30 -2.58 -24.68
C ALA A 211 -10.04 -4.01 -25.18
N GLU A 212 -9.97 -4.21 -26.51
CA GLU A 212 -9.63 -5.51 -27.10
C GLU A 212 -8.21 -5.96 -26.71
N MET A 213 -7.22 -5.05 -26.75
CA MET A 213 -5.83 -5.38 -26.40
C MET A 213 -5.69 -5.82 -24.93
N ASN A 214 -6.43 -5.20 -24.02
CA ASN A 214 -6.43 -5.56 -22.59
C ASN A 214 -7.14 -6.90 -22.35
N ALA A 215 -8.25 -7.15 -23.03
CA ALA A 215 -8.94 -8.43 -22.97
C ALA A 215 -8.04 -9.57 -23.46
N VAL A 216 -7.38 -9.38 -24.61
CA VAL A 216 -6.43 -10.34 -25.16
C VAL A 216 -5.29 -10.64 -24.18
N LYS A 217 -4.67 -9.62 -23.57
CA LYS A 217 -3.60 -9.78 -22.56
C LYS A 217 -4.03 -10.59 -21.33
N LYS A 218 -5.27 -10.42 -20.90
CA LYS A 218 -5.79 -11.09 -19.71
C LYS A 218 -6.10 -12.56 -19.99
N PHE A 219 -6.72 -12.84 -21.13
CA PHE A 219 -7.38 -14.13 -21.37
C PHE A 219 -6.67 -15.05 -22.37
N GLN A 220 -5.77 -14.54 -23.22
CA GLN A 220 -4.99 -15.40 -24.11
C GLN A 220 -3.72 -15.96 -23.44
N SER A 221 -3.32 -17.15 -23.87
CA SER A 221 -2.04 -17.77 -23.55
C SER A 221 -0.98 -17.36 -24.59
N PHE A 222 0.13 -16.78 -24.11
CA PHE A 222 1.20 -16.27 -24.97
C PHE A 222 2.38 -17.25 -24.96
N GLY A 223 2.38 -18.25 -25.84
CA GLY A 223 3.54 -19.13 -26.01
C GLY A 223 4.79 -18.36 -26.48
N ASN A 224 4.66 -17.57 -27.55
CA ASN A 224 5.79 -16.88 -28.20
C ASN A 224 5.91 -15.38 -27.84
N GLN A 225 5.40 -14.94 -26.69
CA GLN A 225 5.41 -13.53 -26.23
C GLN A 225 4.77 -12.50 -27.19
N ARG A 226 4.07 -12.93 -28.26
CA ARG A 226 3.40 -12.05 -29.22
C ARG A 226 1.91 -11.97 -28.93
N VAL A 227 1.39 -10.75 -28.82
CA VAL A 227 -0.05 -10.48 -28.69
C VAL A 227 -0.71 -10.66 -30.05
N VAL A 228 -1.65 -11.60 -30.17
CA VAL A 228 -2.41 -11.83 -31.40
C VAL A 228 -3.79 -11.20 -31.22
N LEU A 229 -4.05 -10.11 -31.96
CA LEU A 229 -5.37 -9.49 -32.03
C LEU A 229 -6.27 -10.26 -33.01
N THR A 230 -7.58 -10.08 -32.87
CA THR A 230 -8.57 -10.70 -33.76
C THR A 230 -8.44 -10.11 -35.16
N LYS A 231 -8.76 -10.90 -36.20
CA LYS A 231 -8.73 -10.42 -37.61
C LYS A 231 -9.93 -9.54 -37.97
N GLU A 232 -10.88 -9.38 -37.06
CA GLU A 232 -12.14 -8.67 -37.32
C GLU A 232 -11.98 -7.15 -37.22
N PRO A 233 -12.75 -6.38 -38.00
CA PRO A 233 -12.62 -4.93 -38.04
C PRO A 233 -13.08 -4.27 -36.73
N VAL A 234 -12.33 -3.28 -36.25
CA VAL A 234 -12.65 -2.51 -35.03
C VAL A 234 -13.99 -1.77 -35.14
N ALA A 235 -14.45 -1.48 -36.36
CA ALA A 235 -15.75 -0.85 -36.63
C ALA A 235 -16.96 -1.61 -36.05
N LEU A 236 -16.88 -2.94 -35.92
CA LEU A 236 -17.95 -3.74 -35.30
C LEU A 236 -18.01 -3.50 -33.77
N LEU A 237 -16.87 -3.30 -33.11
CA LEU A 237 -16.82 -2.94 -31.68
C LEU A 237 -17.36 -1.53 -31.45
N GLU A 238 -17.10 -0.60 -32.37
CA GLU A 238 -17.68 0.75 -32.30
C GLU A 238 -19.21 0.73 -32.42
N LYS A 239 -19.74 -0.12 -33.31
CA LYS A 239 -21.18 -0.31 -33.46
C LYS A 239 -21.79 -0.99 -32.23
N ALA A 240 -21.21 -2.11 -31.79
CA ALA A 240 -21.64 -2.83 -30.59
C ALA A 240 -21.59 -1.95 -29.34
N ARG A 241 -20.65 -0.98 -29.28
CA ARG A 241 -20.60 0.02 -28.21
C ARG A 241 -21.79 0.98 -28.25
N LYS A 242 -22.16 1.51 -29.42
CA LYS A 242 -23.35 2.37 -29.57
C LYS A 242 -24.63 1.61 -29.21
N ASP A 243 -24.67 0.32 -29.50
CA ASP A 243 -25.80 -0.57 -29.24
C ASP A 243 -25.80 -1.16 -27.81
N GLY A 244 -24.81 -0.83 -26.97
CA GLY A 244 -24.69 -1.32 -25.58
C GLY A 244 -24.25 -2.79 -25.43
N LYS A 245 -23.87 -3.46 -26.52
CA LYS A 245 -23.49 -4.89 -26.59
C LYS A 245 -21.97 -5.12 -26.68
N LEU A 246 -21.16 -4.13 -26.31
CA LEU A 246 -19.69 -4.20 -26.43
C LEU A 246 -19.10 -5.42 -25.72
N CYS A 247 -19.61 -5.75 -24.53
CA CYS A 247 -19.12 -6.90 -23.75
C CYS A 247 -19.43 -8.24 -24.42
N GLU A 248 -20.60 -8.38 -25.05
CA GLU A 248 -21.01 -9.58 -25.78
C GLU A 248 -20.15 -9.78 -27.03
N GLU A 249 -19.96 -8.73 -27.83
CA GLU A 249 -19.13 -8.78 -29.04
C GLU A 249 -17.66 -9.10 -28.72
N MET A 250 -17.13 -8.56 -27.61
CA MET A 250 -15.77 -8.90 -27.16
C MET A 250 -15.65 -10.37 -26.69
N LEU A 251 -16.71 -10.95 -26.13
CA LEU A 251 -16.74 -12.37 -25.76
C LEU A 251 -16.78 -13.26 -27.00
N ASP A 252 -17.60 -12.92 -28.00
CA ASP A 252 -17.69 -13.66 -29.27
C ASP A 252 -16.35 -13.66 -30.01
N ARG A 253 -15.65 -12.52 -30.04
CA ARG A 253 -14.29 -12.43 -30.59
C ARG A 253 -13.30 -13.33 -29.85
N ARG A 254 -13.37 -13.36 -28.52
CA ARG A 254 -12.50 -14.20 -27.69
C ARG A 254 -12.77 -15.68 -27.90
N GLN A 255 -14.03 -16.09 -28.01
CA GLN A 255 -14.41 -17.48 -28.26
C GLN A 255 -13.84 -18.01 -29.58
N ARG A 256 -13.76 -17.15 -30.61
CA ARG A 256 -13.18 -17.51 -31.92
C ARG A 256 -11.67 -17.70 -31.90
N MET A 257 -10.98 -17.24 -30.84
CA MET A 257 -9.53 -17.32 -30.74
C MET A 257 -9.08 -18.62 -30.07
N LYS A 258 -8.31 -19.43 -30.79
CA LYS A 258 -7.76 -20.72 -30.31
C LYS A 258 -6.82 -20.61 -29.10
N THR A 259 -6.42 -19.39 -28.73
CA THR A 259 -5.44 -19.11 -27.67
C THR A 259 -6.09 -18.65 -26.36
N ASP A 260 -7.41 -18.47 -26.31
CA ASP A 260 -8.11 -18.12 -25.07
C ASP A 260 -8.03 -19.29 -24.07
N LYS A 261 -7.70 -18.98 -22.82
CA LYS A 261 -7.50 -19.97 -21.75
C LYS A 261 -8.79 -20.63 -21.29
N TYR A 262 -9.93 -19.97 -21.51
CA TYR A 262 -11.22 -20.34 -20.94
C TYR A 262 -12.23 -20.81 -22.00
N CYS A 263 -11.99 -20.52 -23.27
CA CYS A 263 -12.76 -21.05 -24.38
C CYS A 263 -12.03 -22.29 -24.95
N ARG A 264 -12.50 -23.49 -24.58
CA ARG A 264 -12.10 -24.76 -25.17
C ARG A 264 -13.18 -25.29 -26.09
#